data_AF-A0A0S7YD52-F1
#
_entry.id   AF-A0A0S7YD52-F1
#
_cell.length_a   1.000
_cell.length_b   1.000
_cell.length_c   1.000
_cell.angle_alpha   90.00
_cell.angle_beta   90.00
_cell.angle_gamma   90.00
#
_symmetry.space_group_name_H-M   'P 1'
#
loop_
_entity.id
_entity.type
_entity.pdbx_description
1 polymer ?
#
loop_
_entity_poly.entity_id
_entity_poly.type
_entity_poly.pdbx_seq_one_letter_code
_entity_poly.pdbx_strand_id
1 'polypeptide(L)'
;MRIGFHISIAGGFKQVVERARQRQCETIQLFSRNPRGWKYKPLDQDDVVIFKQEVRRECISPVFVHMPYLANLASSDTPLFVRSVDSLIEDLKRSEILGARFLIMHIGSSHDRCKGIKRMAEGINRALSRVKNGVMLLLENTAGSGNELGSEFEHIREIFDTVDDEERVG
;
A
#
# COMPACT_ATOMS: atom_id res chain seq x y z
N MET A 1 -2.10 10.57 20.77
CA MET A 1 -2.90 9.73 19.84
C MET A 1 -2.86 10.43 18.49
N ARG A 2 -2.90 9.71 17.36
CA ARG A 2 -2.97 10.32 16.02
C ARG A 2 -4.23 9.82 15.33
N ILE A 3 -5.18 10.70 15.04
CA ILE A 3 -6.46 10.34 14.40
C ILE A 3 -6.51 10.88 12.98
N GLY A 4 -7.13 10.13 12.08
CA GLY A 4 -7.28 10.54 10.69
C GLY A 4 -8.25 9.69 9.89
N PHE A 5 -8.29 9.96 8.60
CA PHE A 5 -9.17 9.28 7.65
C PHE A 5 -8.41 8.86 6.39
N HIS A 6 -9.05 8.01 5.59
CA HIS A 6 -8.69 7.84 4.20
C HIS A 6 -9.18 9.06 3.40
N ILE A 7 -8.25 9.87 2.88
CA ILE A 7 -8.55 11.12 2.17
C ILE A 7 -8.46 10.90 0.65
N SER A 8 -9.50 11.33 -0.06
CA SER A 8 -9.55 11.27 -1.52
C SER A 8 -8.47 12.14 -2.17
N ILE A 9 -7.84 11.61 -3.22
CA ILE A 9 -6.87 12.32 -4.09
C ILE A 9 -7.53 13.01 -5.30
N ALA A 10 -8.86 13.02 -5.38
CA ALA A 10 -9.56 13.65 -6.49
C ALA A 10 -9.19 15.14 -6.59
N GLY A 11 -8.82 15.61 -7.79
CA GLY A 11 -8.36 16.99 -8.00
C GLY A 11 -6.90 17.26 -7.62
N GLY A 12 -6.11 16.22 -7.32
CA GLY A 12 -4.67 16.33 -7.02
C GLY A 12 -4.34 16.17 -5.54
N PHE A 13 -3.07 15.98 -5.24
CA PHE A 13 -2.55 15.81 -3.89
C PHE A 13 -2.62 17.10 -3.07
N LYS A 14 -2.52 18.28 -3.69
CA LYS A 14 -2.76 19.57 -3.02
C LYS A 14 -4.12 19.64 -2.31
N GLN A 15 -5.15 18.99 -2.85
CA GLN A 15 -6.48 18.97 -2.24
C GLN A 15 -6.57 18.01 -1.04
N VAL A 16 -5.64 17.06 -0.92
CA VAL A 16 -5.63 16.08 0.18
C VAL A 16 -5.40 16.80 1.51
N VAL A 17 -4.43 17.71 1.57
CA VAL A 17 -4.09 18.39 2.84
C VAL A 17 -5.20 19.33 3.28
N GLU A 18 -5.83 20.06 2.36
CA GLU A 18 -6.99 20.90 2.68
C GLU A 18 -8.13 20.07 3.28
N ARG A 19 -8.45 18.91 2.68
CA ARG A 19 -9.47 17.99 3.18
C ARG A 19 -9.13 17.39 4.54
N ALA A 20 -7.85 17.08 4.75
CA ALA A 20 -7.35 16.55 6.01
C ALA A 20 -7.47 17.60 7.13
N ARG A 21 -7.08 18.84 6.85
CA ARG A 21 -7.19 19.98 7.77
C ARG A 21 -8.63 20.28 8.18
N GLN A 22 -9.55 20.30 7.22
CA GLN A 22 -10.99 20.48 7.50
C GLN A 22 -11.57 19.41 8.44
N ARG A 23 -10.94 18.23 8.49
CA ARG A 23 -11.31 17.08 9.34
C ARG A 23 -10.43 16.95 10.59
N GLN A 24 -9.53 17.91 10.82
CA GLN A 24 -8.60 17.92 11.94
C GLN A 24 -7.76 16.64 12.02
N CYS A 25 -7.35 16.11 10.86
CA CYS A 25 -6.51 14.92 10.79
C CYS A 25 -5.10 15.20 11.32
N GLU A 26 -4.61 14.31 12.17
CA GLU A 26 -3.21 14.26 12.64
C GLU A 26 -2.38 13.25 11.84
N THR A 27 -3.04 12.33 11.13
CA THR A 27 -2.49 11.30 10.24
C THR A 27 -3.44 11.10 9.06
N ILE A 28 -2.98 10.55 7.93
CA ILE A 28 -3.86 10.29 6.78
C ILE A 28 -3.49 9.01 6.05
N GLN A 29 -4.49 8.37 5.45
CA GLN A 29 -4.31 7.35 4.42
C GLN A 29 -4.80 7.90 3.06
N LEU A 30 -4.18 7.48 1.97
CA LEU A 30 -4.60 7.84 0.61
C LEU A 30 -4.19 6.77 -0.39
N PHE A 31 -4.81 6.77 -1.58
CA PHE A 31 -4.27 6.02 -2.72
C PHE A 31 -3.21 6.85 -3.45
N SER A 32 -2.17 6.21 -3.99
CA SER A 32 -1.19 6.90 -4.86
C SER A 32 -1.77 7.24 -6.24
N ARG A 33 -2.89 6.58 -6.63
CA ARG A 33 -3.50 6.59 -7.97
C ARG A 33 -4.96 6.14 -7.89
N ASN A 34 -5.67 6.11 -9.02
CA ASN A 34 -7.03 5.58 -9.05
C ASN A 34 -7.04 4.09 -8.64
N PRO A 35 -7.78 3.70 -7.57
CA PRO A 35 -7.76 2.34 -7.04
C PRO A 35 -8.51 1.31 -7.91
N ARG A 36 -9.20 1.75 -8.96
CA ARG A 36 -10.04 0.90 -9.83
C ARG A 36 -9.42 0.59 -11.19
N GLY A 37 -8.17 0.98 -11.43
CA GLY A 37 -7.50 0.74 -12.71
C GLY A 37 -6.04 0.33 -12.57
N TRP A 38 -5.43 -0.09 -13.68
CA TRP A 38 -4.01 -0.50 -13.75
C TRP A 38 -3.08 0.58 -14.31
N LYS A 39 -3.62 1.75 -14.66
CA LYS A 39 -2.84 2.82 -15.29
C LYS A 39 -2.09 3.63 -14.23
N TYR A 40 -0.79 3.80 -14.45
CA TYR A 40 0.08 4.67 -13.66
C TYR A 40 0.30 5.96 -14.43
N LYS A 41 -0.47 7.00 -14.11
CA LYS A 41 -0.11 8.34 -14.56
C LYS A 41 1.10 8.81 -13.76
N PRO A 42 2.11 9.43 -14.41
CA PRO A 42 3.19 10.09 -13.70
C PRO A 42 2.64 11.01 -12.62
N LEU A 43 3.30 11.04 -11.47
CA LEU A 43 2.99 12.03 -10.44
C LEU A 43 3.41 13.40 -10.94
N ASP A 44 2.50 14.37 -10.84
CA ASP A 44 2.82 15.78 -11.05
C ASP A 44 3.78 16.23 -9.95
N GLN A 45 5.00 16.61 -10.34
CA GLN A 45 6.06 16.91 -9.39
C GLN A 45 5.77 18.16 -8.57
N ASP A 46 5.14 19.17 -9.17
CA ASP A 46 4.78 20.40 -8.47
C ASP A 46 3.69 20.12 -7.41
N ASP A 47 2.71 19.29 -7.77
CA ASP A 47 1.66 18.84 -6.85
C ASP A 47 2.22 18.01 -5.69
N VAL A 48 3.21 17.14 -5.95
CA VAL A 48 3.92 16.38 -4.90
C VAL A 48 4.71 17.29 -3.96
N VAL A 49 5.42 18.29 -4.50
CA VAL A 49 6.20 19.24 -3.69
C VAL A 49 5.27 20.02 -2.76
N ILE A 50 4.17 20.57 -3.30
CA ILE A 50 3.15 21.28 -2.53
C ILE A 50 2.58 20.35 -1.46
N PHE A 51 2.16 19.14 -1.82
CA PHE A 51 1.62 18.16 -0.88
C PHE A 51 2.58 17.93 0.31
N LYS A 52 3.86 17.68 0.05
CA LYS A 52 4.85 17.41 1.11
C LYS A 52 5.10 18.63 1.99
N GLN A 53 5.11 19.83 1.43
CA GLN A 53 5.25 21.07 2.20
C GLN A 53 4.05 21.29 3.12
N GLU A 54 2.84 21.13 2.59
CA GLU A 54 1.60 21.33 3.33
C GLU A 54 1.42 20.26 4.42
N VAL A 55 1.71 18.98 4.14
CA VAL A 55 1.71 17.90 5.15
C VAL A 55 2.63 18.25 6.33
N ARG A 56 3.83 18.76 6.05
CA ARG A 56 4.77 19.19 7.10
C ARG A 56 4.25 20.40 7.87
N ARG A 57 3.69 21.40 7.18
CA ARG A 57 3.15 22.63 7.79
C ARG A 57 2.01 22.33 8.75
N GLU A 58 1.12 21.41 8.38
CA GLU A 58 -0.03 21.00 9.18
C GLU A 58 0.34 19.90 10.21
N CYS A 59 1.62 19.52 10.33
CA CYS A 59 2.09 18.48 11.24
C CYS A 59 1.40 17.11 11.08
N ILE A 60 0.89 16.80 9.88
CA ILE A 60 0.23 15.54 9.57
C ILE A 60 1.29 14.45 9.42
N SER A 61 1.21 13.42 10.26
CA SER A 61 2.14 12.29 10.22
C SER A 61 1.57 11.09 10.98
N PRO A 62 1.92 9.85 10.65
CA PRO A 62 2.52 9.48 9.36
C PRO A 62 1.52 9.65 8.21
N VAL A 63 2.02 9.57 6.98
CA VAL A 63 1.20 9.40 5.79
C VAL A 63 1.26 7.94 5.37
N PHE A 64 0.10 7.34 5.15
CA PHE A 64 -0.06 5.98 4.63
C PHE A 64 -0.53 6.04 3.18
N VAL A 65 0.10 5.25 2.31
CA VAL A 65 -0.44 4.93 1.00
C VAL A 65 -1.10 3.56 1.10
N HIS A 66 -2.24 3.37 0.44
CA HIS A 66 -2.88 2.07 0.32
C HIS A 66 -2.76 1.57 -1.13
N MET A 67 -2.46 0.29 -1.32
CA MET A 67 -2.46 -0.33 -2.64
C MET A 67 -3.87 -0.45 -3.22
N PRO A 68 -4.05 -0.32 -4.54
CA PRO A 68 -5.34 -0.56 -5.19
C PRO A 68 -5.87 -1.97 -5.03
N TYR A 69 -7.20 -2.10 -4.95
CA TYR A 69 -7.93 -3.35 -4.71
C TYR A 69 -7.77 -4.42 -5.81
N LEU A 70 -7.24 -4.04 -6.98
CA LEU A 70 -7.09 -4.95 -8.11
C LEU A 70 -5.89 -5.90 -7.98
N ALA A 71 -4.91 -5.54 -7.15
CA ALA A 71 -3.73 -6.37 -6.95
C ALA A 71 -4.07 -7.60 -6.11
N ASN A 72 -3.62 -8.78 -6.55
CA ASN A 72 -3.73 -10.02 -5.80
C ASN A 72 -2.44 -10.83 -5.97
N LEU A 73 -1.53 -10.72 -5.00
CA LEU A 73 -0.26 -11.45 -4.99
C LEU A 73 -0.45 -12.93 -4.63
N ALA A 74 -1.59 -13.32 -4.05
CA ALA A 74 -1.94 -14.72 -3.79
C ALA A 74 -2.55 -15.43 -5.01
N SER A 75 -2.82 -14.72 -6.11
CA SER A 75 -3.50 -15.26 -7.29
C SER A 75 -2.69 -16.35 -7.99
N SER A 76 -3.30 -17.52 -8.25
CA SER A 76 -2.72 -18.55 -9.11
C SER A 76 -2.62 -18.16 -10.58
N ASP A 77 -3.36 -17.12 -11.02
CA ASP A 77 -3.25 -16.58 -12.37
C ASP A 77 -1.93 -15.81 -12.53
N THR A 78 -1.01 -16.34 -13.33
CA THR A 78 0.34 -15.79 -13.51
C THR A 78 0.35 -14.36 -14.08
N PRO A 79 -0.44 -14.02 -15.11
CA PRO A 79 -0.59 -12.64 -15.56
C PRO A 79 -1.04 -11.67 -14.45
N LEU A 80 -2.07 -12.02 -13.66
CA LEU A 80 -2.50 -11.20 -12.54
C LEU A 80 -1.42 -11.08 -11.45
N PHE A 81 -0.73 -12.18 -11.13
CA PHE A 81 0.36 -12.18 -10.17
C PHE A 81 1.48 -11.21 -10.58
N VAL A 82 2.00 -11.34 -11.80
CA VAL A 82 3.07 -10.46 -12.32
C VAL A 82 2.64 -9.00 -12.26
N ARG A 83 1.42 -8.71 -12.72
CA ARG A 83 0.87 -7.35 -12.70
C ARG A 83 0.69 -6.79 -11.28
N SER A 84 0.37 -7.65 -10.33
CA SER A 84 0.22 -7.27 -8.93
C SER A 84 1.57 -6.97 -8.28
N VAL A 85 2.60 -7.76 -8.60
CA VAL A 85 3.99 -7.47 -8.19
C VAL A 85 4.47 -6.15 -8.79
N ASP A 86 4.21 -5.89 -10.07
CA ASP A 86 4.55 -4.61 -10.71
C ASP A 86 3.80 -3.43 -10.05
N SER A 87 2.55 -3.64 -9.61
CA SER A 87 1.82 -2.64 -8.83
C SER A 87 2.46 -2.37 -7.47
N LEU A 88 2.89 -3.40 -6.76
CA LEU A 88 3.55 -3.24 -5.46
C LEU A 88 4.87 -2.46 -5.63
N ILE A 89 5.67 -2.79 -6.65
CA ILE A 89 6.90 -2.07 -6.97
C ILE A 89 6.64 -0.59 -7.23
N GLU A 90 5.64 -0.28 -8.06
CA GLU A 90 5.32 1.09 -8.42
C GLU A 90 4.73 1.86 -7.23
N ASP A 91 3.85 1.25 -6.43
CA ASP A 91 3.28 1.89 -5.25
C ASP A 91 4.33 2.08 -4.14
N LEU A 92 5.34 1.21 -4.00
CA LEU A 92 6.49 1.43 -3.10
C LEU A 92 7.30 2.67 -3.51
N LYS A 93 7.58 2.83 -4.81
CA LYS A 93 8.29 4.01 -5.34
C LYS A 93 7.48 5.28 -5.15
N ARG A 94 6.18 5.24 -5.47
CA ARG A 94 5.28 6.39 -5.34
C ARG A 94 5.10 6.80 -3.89
N SER A 95 5.06 5.84 -2.97
CA SER A 95 4.98 6.11 -1.53
C SER A 95 6.18 6.93 -1.05
N GLU A 96 7.39 6.57 -1.47
CA GLU A 96 8.60 7.34 -1.17
C GLU A 96 8.57 8.75 -1.78
N ILE A 97 8.18 8.86 -3.06
CA ILE A 97 8.04 10.16 -3.75
C ILE A 97 7.10 11.08 -2.96
N LEU A 98 5.94 10.55 -2.56
CA LEU A 98 4.92 11.25 -1.76
C LEU A 98 5.37 11.51 -0.31
N GLY A 99 6.47 10.91 0.15
CA GLY A 99 6.95 11.02 1.53
C GLY A 99 6.11 10.23 2.54
N ALA A 100 5.37 9.22 2.07
CA ALA A 100 4.66 8.29 2.93
C ALA A 100 5.64 7.34 3.60
N ARG A 101 5.38 7.03 4.88
CA ARG A 101 6.21 6.10 5.66
C ARG A 101 5.79 4.65 5.42
N PHE A 102 4.52 4.44 5.08
CA PHE A 102 3.90 3.13 5.03
C PHE A 102 3.14 2.94 3.72
N LEU A 103 3.23 1.74 3.17
CA LEU A 103 2.37 1.24 2.09
C LEU A 103 1.55 0.08 2.63
N ILE A 104 0.23 0.20 2.63
CA ILE A 104 -0.69 -0.84 3.10
C ILE A 104 -1.14 -1.71 1.92
N MET A 105 -1.23 -3.01 2.14
CA MET A 105 -1.84 -3.94 1.18
C MET A 105 -2.62 -5.04 1.88
N HIS A 106 -3.66 -5.55 1.22
CA HIS A 106 -4.33 -6.78 1.65
C HIS A 106 -3.48 -7.99 1.25
N ILE A 107 -3.55 -9.09 2.01
CA ILE A 107 -2.86 -10.34 1.69
C ILE A 107 -3.32 -10.96 0.35
N GLY A 108 -4.56 -10.69 -0.04
CA GLY A 108 -5.15 -11.17 -1.30
C GLY A 108 -6.06 -12.37 -1.11
N SER A 109 -6.34 -13.10 -2.19
CA SER A 109 -7.29 -14.21 -2.19
C SER A 109 -6.82 -15.39 -3.05
N SER A 110 -7.01 -16.61 -2.57
CA SER A 110 -6.65 -17.84 -3.29
C SER A 110 -7.56 -19.00 -2.89
N HIS A 111 -7.94 -19.83 -3.86
CA HIS A 111 -8.65 -21.10 -3.58
C HIS A 111 -7.78 -22.13 -2.85
N ASP A 112 -6.45 -21.99 -2.92
CA ASP A 112 -5.49 -22.82 -2.20
C ASP A 112 -4.71 -21.92 -1.25
N ARG A 113 -5.05 -22.01 0.04
CA ARG A 113 -4.47 -21.19 1.13
C ARG A 113 -2.96 -21.29 1.16
N CYS A 114 -2.42 -22.50 1.23
CA CYS A 114 -0.99 -22.75 1.36
C CYS A 114 -0.21 -22.22 0.16
N LYS A 115 -0.72 -22.43 -1.07
CA LYS A 115 -0.09 -21.87 -2.28
C LYS A 115 -0.21 -20.35 -2.33
N GLY A 116 -1.35 -19.81 -1.92
CA GLY A 116 -1.61 -18.37 -1.89
C GLY A 116 -0.65 -17.63 -0.98
N ILE A 117 -0.44 -18.14 0.25
CA ILE A 117 0.52 -17.59 1.22
C ILE A 117 1.94 -17.61 0.65
N LYS A 118 2.39 -18.74 0.11
CA LYS A 118 3.74 -18.84 -0.49
C LYS A 118 3.94 -17.87 -1.65
N ARG A 119 2.91 -17.73 -2.49
CA ARG A 119 2.94 -16.83 -3.65
C ARG A 119 2.90 -15.36 -3.24
N MET A 120 2.16 -15.03 -2.18
CA MET A 120 2.18 -13.72 -1.56
C MET A 120 3.60 -13.34 -1.11
N ALA A 121 4.24 -14.20 -0.30
CA ALA A 121 5.61 -13.98 0.17
C ALA A 121 6.61 -13.85 -1.00
N GLU A 122 6.50 -14.71 -2.02
CA GLU A 122 7.30 -14.62 -3.24
C GLU A 122 7.14 -13.25 -3.94
N GLY A 123 5.90 -12.76 -4.07
CA GLY A 123 5.62 -11.46 -4.67
C GLY A 123 6.18 -10.29 -3.85
N ILE A 124 6.11 -10.36 -2.52
CA ILE A 124 6.71 -9.38 -1.60
C ILE A 124 8.24 -9.37 -1.79
N ASN A 125 8.91 -10.52 -1.71
CA ASN A 125 10.37 -10.60 -1.85
C ASN A 125 10.85 -10.07 -3.23
N ARG A 126 10.10 -10.37 -4.29
CA ARG A 126 10.37 -9.82 -5.63
C ARG A 126 10.23 -8.29 -5.69
N ALA A 127 9.27 -7.71 -4.98
CA ALA A 127 9.08 -6.27 -4.97
C ALA A 127 10.13 -5.56 -4.11
N LEU A 128 10.37 -6.05 -2.89
CA LEU A 128 11.34 -5.48 -1.95
C LEU A 128 12.80 -5.64 -2.41
N SER A 129 13.12 -6.69 -3.20
CA SER A 129 14.43 -6.79 -3.86
C SER A 129 14.64 -5.73 -4.94
N ARG A 130 13.57 -5.28 -5.61
CA ARG A 130 13.62 -4.28 -6.71
C ARG A 130 13.50 -2.83 -6.24
N VAL A 131 12.96 -2.59 -5.05
CA VAL A 131 12.78 -1.23 -4.50
C VAL A 131 13.47 -1.15 -3.15
N LYS A 132 14.64 -0.51 -3.12
CA LYS A 132 15.41 -0.27 -1.90
C LYS A 132 15.16 1.15 -1.40
N ASN A 133 14.16 1.29 -0.53
CA ASN A 133 13.79 2.55 0.11
C ASN A 133 13.30 2.34 1.55
N GLY A 134 13.00 3.44 2.25
CA GLY A 134 12.58 3.42 3.65
C GLY A 134 11.08 3.19 3.89
N VAL A 135 10.29 2.85 2.87
CA VAL A 135 8.85 2.59 3.01
C VAL A 135 8.65 1.19 3.60
N MET A 136 7.89 1.10 4.68
CA MET A 136 7.48 -0.16 5.29
C MET A 136 6.16 -0.64 4.66
N LEU A 137 6.13 -1.90 4.24
CA LEU A 137 4.95 -2.57 3.71
C LEU A 137 4.13 -3.10 4.88
N LEU A 138 2.86 -2.73 4.98
CA LEU A 138 1.95 -3.18 6.04
C LEU A 138 0.96 -4.20 5.48
N LEU A 139 0.88 -5.37 6.12
CA LEU A 139 -0.07 -6.42 5.78
C LEU A 139 -1.38 -6.20 6.54
N GLU A 140 -2.43 -5.83 5.83
CA GLU A 140 -3.76 -5.62 6.41
C GLU A 140 -4.51 -6.95 6.55
N ASN A 141 -5.03 -7.21 7.75
CA ASN A 141 -5.93 -8.33 8.00
C ASN A 141 -7.29 -8.11 7.31
N THR A 142 -7.93 -9.18 6.87
CA THR A 142 -9.20 -9.10 6.13
C THR A 142 -10.35 -9.70 6.92
N ALA A 143 -11.58 -9.48 6.48
CA ALA A 143 -12.76 -10.08 7.09
C ALA A 143 -12.91 -11.58 6.76
N GLY A 144 -12.18 -12.09 5.76
CA GLY A 144 -12.23 -13.49 5.35
C GLY A 144 -13.41 -13.82 4.42
N SER A 145 -13.84 -12.87 3.59
CA SER A 145 -14.94 -13.13 2.66
C SER A 145 -14.49 -14.02 1.50
N GLY A 146 -15.25 -15.07 1.21
CA GLY A 146 -14.98 -15.96 0.08
C GLY A 146 -13.65 -16.71 0.22
N ASN A 147 -12.65 -16.37 -0.61
CA ASN A 147 -11.33 -17.00 -0.62
C ASN A 147 -10.22 -16.03 -0.16
N GLU A 148 -10.58 -14.96 0.56
CA GLU A 148 -9.62 -14.03 1.14
C GLU A 148 -8.72 -14.72 2.16
N LEU A 149 -7.43 -14.35 2.11
CA LEU A 149 -6.43 -14.72 3.09
C LEU A 149 -6.24 -13.54 4.05
N GLY A 150 -5.67 -13.82 5.23
CA GLY A 150 -5.39 -12.79 6.23
C GLY A 150 -6.53 -12.51 7.22
N SER A 151 -7.55 -13.37 7.29
CA SER A 151 -8.58 -13.34 8.34
C SER A 151 -8.13 -13.93 9.68
N GLU A 152 -7.02 -14.67 9.66
CA GLU A 152 -6.42 -15.34 10.80
C GLU A 152 -4.98 -14.83 10.94
N PHE A 153 -4.52 -14.62 12.18
CA PHE A 153 -3.17 -14.10 12.43
C PHE A 153 -2.08 -15.07 11.98
N GLU A 154 -2.39 -16.36 11.97
CA GLU A 154 -1.57 -17.45 11.47
C GLU A 154 -1.19 -17.23 10.00
N HIS A 155 -2.13 -16.76 9.17
CA HIS A 155 -1.83 -16.43 7.77
C HIS A 155 -0.78 -15.33 7.66
N ILE A 156 -0.90 -14.29 8.48
CA ILE A 156 0.06 -13.19 8.53
C ILE A 156 1.41 -13.74 8.99
N ARG A 157 1.42 -14.54 10.07
CA ARG A 157 2.66 -15.14 10.60
C ARG A 157 3.38 -15.99 9.55
N GLU A 158 2.68 -16.86 8.84
CA GLU A 158 3.27 -17.71 7.78
C GLU A 158 3.91 -16.87 6.65
N ILE A 159 3.34 -15.70 6.34
CA ILE A 159 3.94 -14.77 5.37
C ILE A 159 5.24 -14.17 5.94
N PHE A 160 5.21 -13.67 7.17
CA PHE A 160 6.39 -13.12 7.83
C PHE A 160 7.54 -14.15 7.89
N ASP A 161 7.26 -15.41 8.21
CA ASP A 161 8.25 -16.49 8.25
C ASP A 161 8.92 -16.80 6.89
N THR A 162 8.36 -16.29 5.79
CA THR A 162 8.82 -16.55 4.41
C THR A 162 9.39 -15.30 3.72
N VAL A 163 9.20 -14.11 4.30
CA VAL A 163 9.69 -12.86 3.72
C VAL A 163 11.16 -12.66 4.08
N ASP A 164 11.99 -12.31 3.11
CA ASP A 164 13.44 -12.18 3.31
C ASP A 164 13.83 -10.90 4.08
N ASP A 165 13.05 -9.83 3.89
CA ASP A 165 13.31 -8.48 4.42
C ASP A 165 12.26 -8.14 5.49
N GLU A 166 12.25 -8.91 6.58
CA GLU A 166 11.24 -8.83 7.65
C GLU A 166 11.16 -7.43 8.28
N GLU A 167 12.29 -6.72 8.40
CA GLU A 167 12.33 -5.36 8.98
C GLU A 167 11.54 -4.32 8.16
N ARG A 168 11.25 -4.64 6.90
CA ARG A 168 10.47 -3.80 5.99
C ARG A 168 9.02 -4.22 5.84
N VAL A 169 8.59 -5.25 6.56
CA VAL A 169 7.19 -5.69 6.60
C VAL A 169 6.65 -5.55 8.01
N GLY A 170 5.42 -5.05 8.13
CA GLY A 170 4.74 -4.78 9.40
C GLY A 170 3.27 -5.12 9.38
#